data_AF-A0A7C1ARW9-F1
#
_entry.id   AF-A0A7C1ARW9-F1
#
_cell.length_a   1.000
_cell.length_b   1.000
_cell.length_c   1.000
_cell.angle_alpha   90.00
_cell.angle_beta   90.00
_cell.angle_gamma   90.00
#
_symmetry.space_group_name_H-M   'P 1'
#
loop_
_entity.id
_entity.type
_entity.pdbx_description
1 polymer ?
#
loop_
_entity_poly.entity_id
_entity_poly.type
_entity_poly.pdbx_seq_one_letter_code
_entity_poly.pdbx_strand_id
1 'polypeptide(L)'
;MRITLITAAIMTIFFAAAIGCREELDTGIVFGEGEVTVGGRTIKVEEAITGPQMAQGLMYRRTMAEDRGMIFIYSQPVSSSFWMKNTHLPLSIAFINSDGIIISIQKMEPDNDQKTYPPPRPFLYAL
;
A
#
# COMPACT_ATOMS: atom_id res chain seq x y z
N MET A 1 31.21 -6.21 62.81
CA MET A 1 30.91 -4.89 63.39
C MET A 1 31.85 -3.85 62.80
N ARG A 2 31.42 -3.16 61.73
CA ARG A 2 31.90 -1.83 61.32
C ARG A 2 30.86 -1.23 60.34
N ILE A 3 30.22 -0.19 60.86
CA ILE A 3 29.15 0.71 60.40
C ILE A 3 29.96 2.05 60.33
N THR A 4 29.97 2.92 59.30
CA THR A 4 28.91 3.39 58.40
C THR A 4 29.41 4.43 57.36
N LEU A 5 28.56 4.70 56.35
CA LEU A 5 28.09 6.02 55.83
C LEU A 5 28.83 6.78 54.68
N ILE A 6 28.03 6.97 53.62
CA ILE A 6 27.80 8.18 52.79
C ILE A 6 28.83 8.53 51.72
N THR A 7 28.45 8.28 50.46
CA THR A 7 28.24 9.38 49.50
C THR A 7 27.00 9.07 48.67
N ALA A 8 26.02 9.97 48.77
CA ALA A 8 24.76 9.95 48.06
C ALA A 8 24.88 10.62 46.68
N ALA A 9 23.94 10.26 45.80
CA ALA A 9 23.46 11.02 44.66
C ALA A 9 24.43 11.30 43.51
N ILE A 10 24.19 10.66 42.36
CA ILE A 10 23.69 11.36 41.15
C ILE A 10 22.86 10.35 40.36
N MET A 11 21.56 10.48 40.56
CA MET A 11 20.51 9.99 39.69
C MET A 11 20.36 11.05 38.60
N THR A 12 20.85 10.81 37.39
CA THR A 12 20.37 11.51 36.19
C THR A 12 20.65 10.72 34.92
N ILE A 13 19.60 10.00 34.50
CA ILE A 13 19.08 10.02 33.13
C ILE A 13 19.97 9.36 32.06
N PHE A 14 19.71 8.06 31.90
CA PHE A 14 19.50 7.40 30.60
C PHE A 14 18.98 8.40 29.55
N PHE A 15 19.81 8.79 28.57
CA PHE A 15 19.31 9.54 27.42
C PHE A 15 19.56 8.76 26.13
N ALA A 16 18.45 8.19 25.68
CA ALA A 16 18.12 7.80 24.32
C ALA A 16 19.10 6.87 23.61
N ALA A 17 18.81 5.57 23.76
CA ALA A 17 19.10 4.58 22.75
C ALA A 17 18.77 5.14 21.36
N ALA A 18 19.77 5.11 20.47
CA ALA A 18 19.57 5.20 19.04
C ALA A 18 18.83 3.94 18.58
N ILE A 19 17.52 3.89 18.83
CA ILE A 19 16.60 2.94 18.22
C ILE A 19 15.33 3.74 17.93
N GLY A 20 15.47 4.69 17.02
CA GLY A 20 14.35 5.05 16.16
C GLY A 20 14.09 3.88 15.22
N CYS A 21 13.61 2.74 15.74
CA CYS A 21 12.80 1.85 14.94
C CYS A 21 11.55 2.67 14.62
N ARG A 22 11.62 3.34 13.47
CA ARG A 22 10.51 4.05 12.87
C ARG A 22 9.39 3.02 12.77
N GLU A 23 8.32 3.22 13.53
CA GLU A 23 7.09 2.42 13.43
C GLU A 23 6.66 2.46 11.96
N GLU A 24 6.90 1.35 11.27
CA GLU A 24 6.25 1.08 10.01
C GLU A 24 4.78 0.91 10.38
N LEU A 25 3.93 1.82 9.90
CA LEU A 25 2.50 1.84 10.20
C LEU A 25 1.89 0.51 9.77
N ASP A 26 1.84 -0.46 10.69
CA ASP A 26 1.08 -1.69 10.55
C ASP A 26 -0.39 -1.30 10.68
N THR A 27 -1.03 -1.06 9.55
CA THR A 27 -2.47 -0.77 9.50
C THR A 27 -3.31 -1.99 9.86
N GLY A 28 -2.70 -3.16 10.12
CA GLY A 28 -3.39 -4.42 10.39
C GLY A 28 -4.14 -4.98 9.18
N ILE A 29 -3.93 -4.39 8.00
CA ILE A 29 -4.58 -4.79 6.75
C ILE A 29 -3.73 -5.87 6.08
N VAL A 30 -4.26 -7.09 6.05
CA VAL A 30 -3.65 -8.22 5.35
C VAL A 30 -4.24 -8.33 3.95
N PHE A 31 -3.41 -8.52 2.93
CA PHE A 31 -3.83 -8.74 1.56
C PHE A 31 -3.71 -10.23 1.21
N GLY A 32 -4.62 -10.72 0.35
CA GLY A 32 -4.45 -12.03 -0.28
C GLY A 32 -3.33 -11.96 -1.33
N GLU A 33 -2.80 -13.12 -1.74
CA GLU A 33 -1.84 -13.21 -2.85
C GLU A 33 -2.44 -14.06 -3.99
N GLY A 34 -2.18 -13.64 -5.23
CA GLY A 34 -2.62 -14.32 -6.43
C GLY A 34 -1.67 -14.08 -7.60
N GLU A 35 -2.05 -14.58 -8.77
CA GLU A 35 -1.31 -14.37 -10.02
C GLU A 35 -2.27 -13.98 -11.15
N VAL A 36 -1.85 -12.99 -11.95
CA VAL A 36 -2.59 -12.52 -13.12
C VAL A 36 -1.68 -12.60 -14.33
N THR A 37 -2.19 -13.16 -15.44
CA THR A 37 -1.45 -13.22 -16.70
C THR A 37 -2.00 -12.20 -17.69
N VAL A 38 -1.16 -11.26 -18.11
CA VAL A 38 -1.50 -10.21 -19.09
C VAL A 38 -0.52 -10.27 -20.25
N GLY A 39 -1.02 -10.48 -21.47
CA GLY A 39 -0.18 -10.50 -22.67
C GLY A 39 0.96 -11.52 -22.62
N GLY A 40 0.75 -12.66 -21.95
CA GLY A 40 1.77 -13.70 -21.77
C GLY A 40 2.79 -13.44 -20.66
N ARG A 41 2.65 -12.36 -19.89
CA ARG A 41 3.46 -12.07 -18.69
C ARG A 41 2.64 -12.38 -17.43
N THR A 42 3.20 -13.16 -16.52
CA THR A 42 2.62 -13.41 -15.21
C THR A 42 3.07 -12.32 -14.23
N ILE A 43 2.12 -11.76 -13.50
CA ILE A 43 2.33 -10.76 -12.46
C ILE A 43 1.79 -11.36 -11.16
N LYS A 44 2.61 -11.36 -10.12
CA LYS A 44 2.20 -11.72 -8.77
C LYS A 44 1.47 -10.54 -8.16
N VAL A 45 0.23 -10.75 -7.74
CA VAL A 45 -0.62 -9.66 -7.27
C VAL A 45 -1.02 -9.85 -5.82
N GLU A 46 -1.13 -8.74 -5.12
CA GLU A 46 -1.88 -8.69 -3.87
C GLU A 46 -3.35 -8.36 -4.15
N GLU A 47 -4.26 -8.98 -3.42
CA GLU A 47 -5.69 -8.86 -3.65
C GLU A 47 -6.33 -7.84 -2.70
N ALA A 48 -6.89 -6.78 -3.27
CA ALA A 48 -7.68 -5.78 -2.56
C ALA A 48 -9.17 -5.98 -2.81
N ILE A 49 -9.85 -6.60 -1.85
CA ILE A 49 -11.26 -7.04 -1.98
C ILE A 49 -12.17 -6.22 -1.04
N THR A 50 -11.70 -5.94 0.17
CA THR A 50 -12.47 -5.23 1.19
C THR A 50 -12.29 -3.71 1.07
N GLY A 51 -13.26 -2.94 1.57
CA GLY A 51 -13.16 -1.48 1.60
C GLY A 51 -11.86 -0.95 2.21
N PRO A 52 -11.40 -1.46 3.38
CA PRO A 52 -10.09 -1.10 3.95
C PRO A 52 -8.91 -1.44 3.04
N GLN A 53 -8.87 -2.63 2.44
CA GLN A 53 -7.81 -3.02 1.51
C GLN A 53 -7.79 -2.11 0.27
N MET A 54 -8.96 -1.82 -0.30
CA MET A 54 -9.08 -0.93 -1.46
C MET A 54 -8.67 0.51 -1.13
N ALA A 55 -9.03 1.01 0.06
CA ALA A 55 -8.66 2.36 0.49
C ALA A 55 -7.16 2.50 0.76
N GLN A 56 -6.53 1.46 1.32
CA GLN A 56 -5.08 1.43 1.56
C GLN A 56 -4.30 1.28 0.25
N GLY A 57 -4.73 0.39 -0.63
CA GLY A 57 -4.04 0.11 -1.89
C GLY A 57 -2.53 -0.12 -1.68
N LEU A 58 -1.73 0.60 -2.47
CA LEU A 58 -0.26 0.56 -2.42
C LEU A 58 0.36 1.74 -1.64
N MET A 59 -0.40 2.39 -0.75
CA MET A 59 0.10 3.50 0.07
C MET A 59 1.34 3.10 0.88
N TYR A 60 2.23 4.08 1.07
CA TYR A 60 3.46 4.03 1.87
C TYR A 60 4.56 3.08 1.38
N ARG A 61 4.32 2.30 0.32
CA ARG A 61 5.37 1.46 -0.27
C ARG A 61 6.48 2.29 -0.88
N ARG A 62 7.72 1.85 -0.65
CA ARG A 62 8.94 2.47 -1.19
C ARG A 62 9.47 1.77 -2.42
N THR A 63 9.20 0.47 -2.53
CA THR A 63 9.73 -0.39 -3.60
C THR A 63 8.71 -1.45 -3.96
N MET A 64 8.73 -1.89 -5.22
CA MET A 64 7.97 -3.04 -5.72
C MET A 64 8.76 -3.68 -6.87
N ALA A 65 8.75 -5.00 -6.95
CA ALA A 65 9.37 -5.71 -8.07
C ALA A 65 8.55 -5.51 -9.35
N GLU A 66 9.19 -5.57 -10.52
CA GLU A 66 8.51 -5.32 -11.80
C GLU A 66 7.46 -6.38 -12.17
N ASP A 67 7.56 -7.58 -11.59
CA ASP A 67 6.62 -8.70 -11.74
C ASP A 67 5.58 -8.74 -10.62
N ARG A 68 5.40 -7.63 -9.89
CA ARG A 68 4.43 -7.50 -8.80
C ARG A 68 3.44 -6.36 -9.02
N GLY A 69 2.24 -6.52 -8.49
CA GLY A 69 1.19 -5.52 -8.53
C GLY A 69 0.13 -5.74 -7.47
N MET A 70 -0.98 -5.03 -7.57
CA MET A 70 -2.15 -5.23 -6.74
C MET A 70 -3.39 -5.24 -7.62
N ILE A 71 -4.25 -6.24 -7.43
CA ILE A 71 -5.53 -6.33 -8.12
C ILE A 71 -6.66 -5.92 -7.19
N PHE A 72 -7.46 -4.96 -7.63
CA PHE A 72 -8.69 -4.53 -6.98
C PHE A 72 -9.85 -5.34 -7.56
N ILE A 73 -10.59 -6.06 -6.72
CA ILE A 73 -11.64 -6.99 -7.14
C ILE A 73 -12.97 -6.52 -6.57
N TYR A 74 -13.91 -6.17 -7.45
CA TYR A 74 -15.25 -5.73 -7.05
C TYR A 74 -16.27 -6.86 -7.26
N SER A 75 -17.29 -6.94 -6.39
CA SER A 75 -18.37 -7.91 -6.52
C SER A 75 -19.38 -7.58 -7.63
N GLN A 76 -19.39 -6.32 -8.08
CA GLN A 76 -20.22 -5.80 -9.14
C GLN A 76 -19.48 -4.69 -9.89
N PRO A 77 -19.82 -4.39 -11.16
CA PRO A 77 -19.18 -3.30 -11.88
C PRO A 77 -19.34 -1.95 -11.17
N VAL A 78 -18.25 -1.20 -11.08
CA VAL A 78 -18.18 0.11 -10.43
C VAL A 78 -17.59 1.17 -11.36
N SER A 79 -17.82 2.45 -11.02
CA SER A 79 -17.22 3.61 -11.69
C SER A 79 -16.30 4.41 -10.76
N SER A 80 -15.78 3.76 -9.72
CA SER A 80 -14.91 4.39 -8.72
C SER A 80 -13.62 4.91 -9.36
N SER A 81 -13.22 6.13 -9.00
CA SER A 81 -11.95 6.71 -9.43
C SER A 81 -10.82 6.32 -8.49
N PHE A 82 -9.60 6.25 -9.03
CA PHE A 82 -8.38 6.06 -8.24
C PHE A 82 -7.68 7.39 -7.97
N TRP A 83 -6.80 7.40 -6.97
CA TRP A 83 -5.95 8.52 -6.57
C TRP A 83 -4.60 7.99 -6.09
N MET A 84 -3.62 8.86 -5.90
CA MET A 84 -2.25 8.50 -5.53
C MET A 84 -1.82 9.10 -4.20
N LYS A 85 -2.78 9.39 -3.31
CA LYS A 85 -2.48 9.87 -1.96
C LYS A 85 -1.52 8.90 -1.27
N ASN A 86 -0.42 9.41 -0.72
CA ASN A 86 0.62 8.64 -0.02
C ASN A 86 1.22 7.47 -0.82
N THR A 87 1.13 7.49 -2.15
CA THR A 87 1.67 6.44 -3.02
C THR A 87 2.91 6.95 -3.74
N HIS A 88 4.08 6.54 -3.24
CA HIS A 88 5.37 7.07 -3.67
C HIS A 88 5.89 6.47 -4.98
N LEU A 89 5.35 5.31 -5.38
CA LEU A 89 5.75 4.61 -6.59
C LEU A 89 5.03 5.21 -7.80
N PRO A 90 5.71 5.46 -8.93
CA PRO A 90 5.04 5.76 -10.19
C PRO A 90 4.35 4.51 -10.70
N LEU A 91 3.03 4.53 -10.82
CA LEU A 91 2.22 3.37 -11.16
C LEU A 91 1.38 3.62 -12.41
N SER A 92 0.83 2.54 -12.97
CA SER A 92 -0.27 2.60 -13.92
C SER A 92 -1.43 1.79 -13.39
N ILE A 93 -2.65 2.16 -13.76
CA ILE A 93 -3.87 1.42 -13.44
C ILE A 93 -4.52 0.95 -14.74
N ALA A 94 -4.76 -0.34 -14.85
CA ALA A 94 -5.51 -0.96 -15.93
C ALA A 94 -6.93 -1.26 -15.43
N PHE A 95 -7.93 -0.61 -16.02
CA PHE A 95 -9.34 -0.91 -15.76
C PHE A 95 -9.77 -2.09 -16.63
N ILE A 96 -10.45 -3.07 -16.04
CA ILE A 96 -10.79 -4.35 -16.68
C ILE A 96 -12.28 -4.63 -16.47
N ASN A 97 -13.00 -4.98 -17.55
CA ASN A 97 -14.43 -5.30 -17.47
C ASN A 97 -14.67 -6.73 -16.91
N SER A 98 -15.95 -7.12 -16.79
CA SER A 98 -16.35 -8.44 -16.31
C SER A 98 -15.87 -9.61 -17.18
N ASP A 99 -15.55 -9.34 -18.45
CA ASP A 99 -15.07 -10.35 -19.40
C ASP A 99 -13.53 -10.51 -19.36
N GLY A 100 -12.85 -9.81 -18.45
CA GLY A 100 -11.39 -9.82 -18.35
C GLY A 100 -10.67 -8.96 -19.41
N ILE A 101 -11.39 -8.09 -20.13
CA ILE A 101 -10.84 -7.23 -21.16
C ILE A 101 -10.39 -5.90 -20.55
N ILE A 102 -9.14 -5.51 -20.79
CA ILE A 102 -8.62 -4.19 -20.43
C ILE A 102 -9.33 -3.12 -21.27
N ILE A 103 -9.99 -2.19 -20.60
CA ILE A 103 -10.78 -1.12 -21.22
C ILE A 103 -10.05 0.22 -21.25
N SER A 104 -9.05 0.41 -20.39
CA SER A 104 -8.17 1.58 -20.34
C SER A 104 -6.97 1.31 -19.46
N ILE A 105 -5.84 1.94 -19.78
CA ILE A 105 -4.64 1.97 -18.95
C ILE A 105 -4.27 3.44 -18.75
N GLN A 106 -4.08 3.85 -17.51
CA GLN A 106 -3.74 5.23 -17.16
C GLN A 106 -2.46 5.25 -16.33
N LYS A 107 -1.50 6.10 -16.72
CA LYS A 107 -0.31 6.38 -15.91
C LYS A 107 -0.69 7.36 -14.79
N MET A 108 -0.26 7.06 -13.58
CA MET A 108 -0.61 7.83 -12.39
C MET A 108 0.62 8.51 -11.79
N GLU A 109 0.45 9.78 -11.44
CA GLU A 109 1.46 10.61 -10.79
C GLU A 109 1.56 10.25 -9.30
N PRO A 110 2.75 9.91 -8.79
CA PRO A 110 2.95 9.56 -7.39
C PRO A 110 2.71 10.75 -6.45
N ASP A 111 2.33 10.45 -5.21
CA ASP A 111 2.11 11.40 -4.11
C ASP A 111 1.16 12.57 -4.44
N ASN A 112 0.14 12.31 -5.27
CA ASN A 112 -0.87 13.29 -5.65
C ASN A 112 -2.25 12.91 -5.12
N ASP A 113 -2.76 13.69 -4.16
CA ASP A 113 -4.09 13.50 -3.55
C ASP A 113 -5.18 14.41 -4.13
N GLN A 114 -4.82 15.32 -5.05
CA GLN A 114 -5.74 16.24 -5.71
C GLN A 114 -6.23 15.71 -7.06
N LYS A 115 -5.40 14.91 -7.72
CA LYS A 115 -5.71 14.33 -9.03
C LYS A 115 -6.36 12.96 -8.87
N THR A 116 -7.47 12.77 -9.57
CA THR A 116 -8.18 11.49 -9.67
C THR A 116 -8.08 10.92 -11.08
N TYR A 117 -8.20 9.59 -11.16
CA TYR A 117 -8.12 8.81 -12.39
C TYR A 117 -9.44 8.06 -12.58
N PRO A 118 -10.42 8.67 -13.28
CA PRO A 118 -11.72 8.04 -13.50
C PRO A 118 -11.64 6.95 -14.57
N PRO A 119 -12.41 5.85 -14.43
CA PRO A 119 -12.54 4.87 -15.50
C PRO A 119 -13.37 5.44 -16.67
N PRO A 120 -13.15 4.98 -17.91
CA PRO A 120 -13.96 5.42 -19.06
C PRO A 120 -15.37 4.84 -19.08
N ARG A 121 -15.60 3.72 -18.38
CA ARG A 121 -16.88 3.00 -18.24
C ARG A 121 -16.80 2.07 -17.02
N PRO A 122 -17.93 1.52 -16.53
CA PRO A 122 -17.91 0.60 -15.40
C PRO A 122 -16.96 -0.58 -15.61
N PHE A 123 -16.23 -0.94 -14.56
CA PHE A 123 -15.22 -1.99 -14.56
C PHE A 123 -15.42 -2.92 -13.36
N LEU A 124 -14.90 -4.15 -13.44
CA LEU A 124 -15.02 -5.16 -12.37
C LEU A 124 -13.68 -5.39 -11.67
N TYR A 125 -12.57 -5.22 -12.38
CA TYR A 125 -11.23 -5.36 -11.82
C TYR A 125 -10.35 -4.16 -12.20
N ALA A 126 -9.41 -3.82 -11.34
CA ALA A 126 -8.34 -2.89 -11.67
C ALA A 126 -6.98 -3.47 -11.26
N LEU A 127 -5.97 -3.35 -12.13
CA LEU A 127 -4.62 -3.85 -11.91
C LEU A 127 -3.57 -2.75 -11.99
#